data_AF-A0A6B3GQG6-F1
#
_entry.id   AF-A0A6B3GQG6-F1
#
_cell.length_a   1.000
_cell.length_b   1.000
_cell.length_c   1.000
_cell.angle_alpha   90.00
_cell.angle_beta   90.00
_cell.angle_gamma   90.00
#
_symmetry.space_group_name_H-M   'P 1'
#
loop_
_entity.id
_entity.type
_entity.pdbx_description
1 polymer ?
#
loop_
_entity_poly.entity_id
_entity_poly.type
_entity_poly.pdbx_seq_one_letter_code
_entity_poly.pdbx_strand_id
1 'polypeptide(L)'
;VYSCAYWQDGSTLEEAQRDKLDLVCRKLGLKEGDRLLDVGCGWGSMAIHAARHHGARVTGITLSREQAAHARKRIAEEGLTDRIEIRVQDYRDVLPQALGSARTGDTPPGPYDAISSIGMAEHV
;
A
#
# COMPACT_ATOMS: atom_id res chain seq x y z
N VAL A 1 -1.77 12.84 -5.96
CA VAL A 1 -0.80 11.98 -5.22
C VAL A 1 0.56 12.64 -5.31
N TYR A 2 1.31 12.76 -4.20
CA TYR A 2 2.63 13.38 -4.23
C TYR A 2 3.73 12.32 -4.38
N SER A 3 3.87 11.81 -5.60
CA SER A 3 4.96 10.95 -6.09
C SER A 3 4.97 11.01 -7.61
N CYS A 4 5.98 10.42 -8.25
CA CYS A 4 6.04 10.37 -9.71
C CYS A 4 4.78 9.71 -10.32
N ALA A 5 4.41 10.20 -11.50
CA ALA A 5 3.34 9.64 -12.32
C ALA A 5 3.94 8.82 -13.47
N TYR A 6 3.14 7.96 -14.09
CA TYR A 6 3.53 7.16 -15.26
C TYR A 6 2.70 7.61 -16.45
N TRP A 7 3.35 8.19 -17.45
CA TRP A 7 2.67 8.90 -18.53
C TRP A 7 2.47 8.02 -19.75
N GLN A 8 1.29 8.11 -20.34
CA GLN A 8 1.04 7.79 -21.75
C GLN A 8 0.87 9.09 -22.53
N ASP A 9 1.08 9.04 -23.84
CA ASP A 9 0.93 10.22 -24.69
C ASP A 9 -0.50 10.76 -24.61
N GLY A 10 -0.62 12.06 -24.27
CA GLY A 10 -1.90 12.75 -24.16
C GLY A 10 -2.65 12.55 -22.83
N SER A 11 -2.11 11.83 -21.85
CA SER A 11 -2.76 11.65 -20.54
C SER A 11 -2.81 12.93 -19.71
N THR A 12 -3.83 13.03 -18.87
CA THR A 12 -3.90 13.98 -17.75
C THR A 12 -3.04 13.51 -16.56
N LEU A 13 -2.78 14.40 -15.59
CA LEU A 13 -2.03 14.04 -14.38
C LEU A 13 -2.76 12.95 -13.57
N GLU A 14 -4.09 13.04 -13.48
CA GLU A 14 -4.95 12.08 -12.79
C GLU A 14 -4.83 10.69 -13.42
N GLU A 15 -4.87 10.61 -14.74
CA GLU A 15 -4.68 9.37 -15.49
C GLU A 15 -3.26 8.82 -15.29
N ALA A 16 -2.23 9.66 -15.42
CA ALA A 16 -0.85 9.23 -15.24
C ALA A 16 -0.57 8.74 -13.80
N GLN A 17 -1.25 9.30 -12.80
CA GLN A 17 -1.18 8.82 -11.42
C GLN A 17 -1.88 7.46 -11.28
N ARG A 18 -3.07 7.28 -11.87
CA ARG A 18 -3.78 5.99 -11.88
C ARG A 18 -2.94 4.91 -12.57
N ASP A 19 -2.38 5.22 -13.73
CA ASP A 19 -1.61 4.27 -14.54
C ASP A 19 -0.32 3.84 -13.84
N LYS A 20 0.28 4.74 -13.03
CA LYS A 20 1.38 4.37 -12.13
C LYS A 20 0.96 3.40 -11.04
N LEU A 21 -0.22 3.59 -10.42
CA LEU A 21 -0.72 2.66 -9.40
C LEU A 21 -1.00 1.27 -10.00
N ASP A 22 -1.59 1.24 -11.20
CA ASP A 22 -1.85 -0.01 -11.91
C ASP A 22 -0.54 -0.72 -12.30
N LEU A 23 0.44 0.04 -12.82
CA LEU A 23 1.75 -0.50 -13.16
C LEU A 23 2.43 -1.16 -11.94
N VAL A 24 2.34 -0.54 -10.76
CA VAL A 24 2.86 -1.12 -9.51
C VAL A 24 2.13 -2.41 -9.18
N CYS A 25 0.80 -2.43 -9.19
CA CYS A 25 0.01 -3.64 -8.93
C CYS A 25 0.36 -4.80 -9.87
N ARG A 26 0.47 -4.51 -11.17
CA ARG A 26 0.85 -5.51 -12.19
C ARG A 26 2.27 -6.05 -11.98
N LYS A 27 3.23 -5.19 -11.62
CA LYS A 27 4.60 -5.62 -11.33
C LYS A 27 4.72 -6.45 -10.06
N LEU A 28 3.88 -6.18 -9.06
CA LEU A 28 3.75 -7.01 -7.86
C LEU A 28 3.07 -8.35 -8.15
N GLY A 29 2.39 -8.48 -9.30
CA GLY A 29 1.65 -9.68 -9.68
C GLY A 29 0.45 -9.94 -8.77
N LEU A 30 -0.15 -8.88 -8.21
CA LEU A 30 -1.27 -8.98 -7.28
C LEU A 30 -2.44 -9.75 -7.87
N LYS A 31 -3.01 -10.63 -7.06
CA LYS A 31 -4.22 -11.39 -7.35
C LYS A 31 -5.30 -11.08 -6.33
N GLU A 32 -6.52 -11.43 -6.68
CA GLU A 32 -7.65 -11.31 -5.76
C GLU A 32 -7.38 -12.10 -4.47
N GLY A 33 -7.56 -11.44 -3.33
CA GLY A 33 -7.32 -12.00 -2.01
C GLY A 33 -5.90 -11.83 -1.45
N ASP A 34 -4.91 -11.44 -2.27
CA ASP A 34 -3.54 -11.22 -1.80
C ASP A 34 -3.48 -10.14 -0.72
N ARG A 35 -2.63 -10.35 0.30
CA ARG A 35 -2.41 -9.41 1.39
C ARG A 35 -1.25 -8.49 1.03
N LEU A 36 -1.57 -7.22 0.77
CA LEU A 36 -0.60 -6.18 0.45
C LEU A 36 -0.29 -5.34 1.70
N LEU A 37 0.99 -5.14 1.98
CA LEU A 37 1.45 -4.06 2.86
C LEU A 37 1.87 -2.84 2.03
N ASP A 38 1.26 -1.69 2.27
CA ASP A 38 1.63 -0.41 1.63
C ASP A 38 2.34 0.50 2.63
N VAL A 39 3.68 0.54 2.54
CA VAL A 39 4.56 1.31 3.43
C VAL A 39 4.62 2.76 2.98
N GLY A 40 4.21 3.68 3.85
CA GLY A 40 4.09 5.09 3.48
C GLY A 40 2.88 5.33 2.58
N CYS A 41 1.72 4.80 2.96
CA CYS A 41 0.51 4.76 2.12
C CYS A 41 -0.05 6.14 1.74
N GLY A 42 0.48 7.22 2.33
CA GLY A 42 0.07 8.60 2.09
C GLY A 42 -1.45 8.77 2.24
N TRP A 43 -2.09 9.33 1.22
CA TRP A 43 -3.54 9.56 1.17
C TRP A 43 -4.36 8.31 0.81
N GLY A 44 -3.77 7.10 0.87
CA GLY A 44 -4.44 5.82 0.64
C GLY A 44 -4.68 5.45 -0.82
N SER A 45 -4.05 6.15 -1.77
CA SER A 45 -4.37 5.97 -3.20
C SER A 45 -3.95 4.60 -3.74
N MET A 46 -2.78 4.09 -3.34
CA MET A 46 -2.32 2.74 -3.72
C MET A 46 -3.22 1.67 -3.07
N ALA A 47 -3.52 1.81 -1.78
CA ALA A 47 -4.42 0.88 -1.09
C ALA A 47 -5.82 0.79 -1.71
N ILE A 48 -6.45 1.93 -2.01
CA ILE A 48 -7.75 1.98 -2.69
C ILE A 48 -7.67 1.36 -4.07
N HIS A 49 -6.63 1.70 -4.85
CA HIS A 49 -6.47 1.17 -6.21
C HIS A 49 -6.29 -0.36 -6.22
N ALA A 50 -5.40 -0.89 -5.36
CA ALA A 50 -5.14 -2.32 -5.25
C ALA A 50 -6.39 -3.10 -4.80
N ALA A 51 -7.13 -2.62 -3.79
CA ALA A 51 -8.33 -3.31 -3.33
C ALA A 51 -9.47 -3.27 -4.36
N ARG A 52 -9.65 -2.13 -5.04
CA ARG A 52 -10.72 -1.92 -6.03
C ARG A 52 -10.49 -2.69 -7.32
N HIS A 53 -9.28 -2.63 -7.87
CA HIS A 53 -9.02 -3.13 -9.22
C HIS A 53 -8.37 -4.51 -9.24
N HIS A 54 -7.67 -4.89 -8.17
CA HIS A 54 -6.95 -6.17 -8.08
C HIS A 54 -7.50 -7.08 -6.97
N GLY A 55 -8.52 -6.65 -6.22
CA GLY A 55 -9.16 -7.45 -5.18
C GLY A 55 -8.27 -7.75 -3.96
N ALA A 56 -7.18 -7.00 -3.79
CA ALA A 56 -6.24 -7.19 -2.69
C ALA A 56 -6.84 -6.77 -1.34
N ARG A 57 -6.36 -7.41 -0.26
CA ARG A 57 -6.56 -6.98 1.13
C ARG A 57 -5.35 -6.15 1.54
N VAL A 58 -5.54 -4.89 1.92
CA VAL A 58 -4.43 -3.95 2.09
C VAL A 58 -4.30 -3.49 3.54
N THR A 59 -3.10 -3.61 4.09
CA THR A 59 -2.68 -2.84 5.27
C THR A 59 -1.84 -1.67 4.79
N GLY A 60 -2.35 -0.45 4.91
CA GLY A 60 -1.57 0.77 4.68
C GLY A 60 -1.03 1.34 5.99
N ILE A 61 0.24 1.75 5.99
CA ILE A 61 0.85 2.40 7.17
C ILE A 61 1.37 3.80 6.84
N THR A 62 1.21 4.72 7.78
CA THR A 62 1.77 6.08 7.72
C THR A 62 2.06 6.59 9.13
N LEU A 63 3.00 7.53 9.26
CA LEU A 63 3.23 8.25 10.52
C LEU A 63 2.30 9.46 10.69
N SER A 64 1.68 9.96 9.62
CA SER A 64 0.79 11.13 9.70
C SER A 64 -0.64 10.72 10.07
N ARG A 65 -1.14 11.30 11.17
CA ARG A 65 -2.52 11.10 11.61
C ARG A 65 -3.53 11.70 10.66
N GLU A 66 -3.17 12.81 10.02
CA GLU A 66 -3.97 13.54 9.03
C GLU A 66 -4.15 12.72 7.76
N GLN A 67 -3.06 12.15 7.24
CA GLN A 67 -3.10 11.23 6.10
C GLN A 67 -3.95 10.00 6.43
N ALA A 68 -3.77 9.41 7.61
CA ALA A 68 -4.55 8.26 8.03
C ALA A 68 -6.05 8.58 8.15
N ALA A 69 -6.41 9.71 8.75
CA ALA A 69 -7.80 10.13 8.87
C ALA A 69 -8.45 10.37 7.50
N HIS A 70 -7.74 11.06 6.60
CA HIS A 70 -8.22 11.32 5.25
C HIS A 70 -8.36 10.03 4.42
N ALA A 71 -7.36 9.13 4.48
CA ALA A 71 -7.40 7.86 3.79
C ALA A 71 -8.57 7.00 4.27
N ARG A 72 -8.78 6.87 5.59
CA ARG A 72 -9.91 6.12 6.16
C ARG A 72 -11.27 6.67 5.71
N LYS A 73 -11.42 8.01 5.68
CA LYS A 73 -12.64 8.64 5.17
C LYS A 73 -12.91 8.24 3.71
N ARG A 74 -11.90 8.37 2.84
CA ARG A 74 -12.02 7.98 1.43
C ARG A 74 -12.33 6.49 1.25
N ILE A 75 -11.69 5.63 2.02
CA ILE A 75 -11.95 4.18 2.00
C ILE A 75 -13.41 3.87 2.36
N ALA A 76 -13.97 4.57 3.35
CA ALA A 76 -15.37 4.44 3.72
C ALA A 76 -16.32 4.94 2.63
N GLU A 77 -16.03 6.10 2.03
CA GLU A 77 -16.80 6.65 0.90
C GLU A 77 -16.80 5.71 -0.31
N GLU A 78 -15.71 4.98 -0.53
CA GLU A 78 -15.55 4.02 -1.62
C GLU A 78 -16.08 2.61 -1.28
N GLY A 79 -16.56 2.39 -0.05
CA GLY A 79 -17.14 1.12 0.41
C GLY A 79 -16.14 -0.02 0.60
N LEU A 80 -14.87 0.28 0.92
CA LEU A 80 -13.76 -0.69 0.94
C LEU A 80 -13.23 -1.02 2.35
N THR A 81 -14.01 -0.71 3.40
CA THR A 81 -13.57 -0.87 4.81
C THR A 81 -13.37 -2.31 5.25
N ASP A 82 -13.94 -3.28 4.53
CA ASP A 82 -13.76 -4.72 4.75
C ASP A 82 -12.44 -5.26 4.15
N ARG A 83 -11.82 -4.49 3.25
CA ARG A 83 -10.61 -4.88 2.52
C ARG A 83 -9.38 -4.07 2.87
N ILE A 84 -9.54 -2.85 3.40
CA ILE A 84 -8.42 -1.94 3.67
C ILE A 84 -8.39 -1.53 5.13
N GLU A 85 -7.24 -1.73 5.76
CA GLU A 85 -6.91 -1.20 7.08
C GLU A 85 -5.82 -0.12 6.94
N ILE A 86 -6.00 1.03 7.59
CA ILE A 86 -4.97 2.07 7.68
C ILE A 86 -4.50 2.19 9.13
N ARG A 87 -3.20 2.09 9.36
CA ARG A 87 -2.58 2.21 10.69
C ARG A 87 -1.69 3.45 10.75
N VAL A 88 -1.77 4.17 11.88
CA VAL A 88 -0.75 5.15 12.24
C VAL A 88 0.35 4.38 12.95
N GLN A 89 1.37 3.96 12.20
CA GLN A 89 2.37 3.01 12.66
C GLN A 89 3.70 3.25 11.94
N ASP A 90 4.79 3.09 12.67
CA ASP A 90 6.13 3.06 12.09
C ASP A 90 6.37 1.72 11.37
N TYR A 91 6.96 1.76 10.18
CA TYR A 91 7.23 0.54 9.41
C TYR A 91 8.19 -0.41 10.13
N ARG A 92 9.07 0.12 11.00
CA ARG A 92 10.02 -0.66 11.81
C ARG A 92 9.32 -1.54 12.85
N ASP A 93 8.08 -1.20 13.20
CA ASP A 93 7.27 -1.90 14.18
C ASP A 93 6.22 -2.83 13.52
N VAL A 94 6.25 -3.03 12.20
CA VAL A 94 5.30 -3.89 11.46
C VAL A 94 5.56 -5.39 11.69
N LEU A 95 6.51 -5.75 12.54
CA LEU A 95 6.92 -7.13 12.77
C LEU A 95 5.74 -8.02 13.22
N PRO A 96 5.65 -9.26 12.69
CA PRO A 96 4.81 -10.28 13.31
C PRO A 96 5.33 -10.54 14.73
N GLN A 97 4.43 -10.74 15.69
CA GLN A 97 4.71 -10.98 17.12
C GLN A 97 5.59 -12.22 17.41
N ALA A 98 6.21 -12.87 16.42
CA ALA A 98 6.90 -14.15 16.53
C ALA A 98 8.30 -14.23 15.91
N LEU A 99 8.90 -13.13 15.43
CA LEU A 99 10.29 -13.17 14.94
C LEU A 99 11.29 -12.76 16.04
N GLY A 100 11.42 -13.61 17.04
CA GLY A 100 12.62 -13.63 17.87
C GLY A 100 13.81 -14.10 17.01
N SER A 101 14.88 -13.31 16.99
CA SER A 101 16.23 -13.56 16.40
C SER A 101 16.41 -14.75 15.43
N ALA A 102 15.57 -14.89 14.40
CA ALA A 102 15.71 -15.98 13.46
C ALA A 102 16.88 -15.66 12.51
N ARG A 103 17.87 -16.56 12.45
CA ARG A 103 18.91 -16.51 11.42
C ARG A 103 18.25 -16.66 10.06
N THR A 104 18.76 -15.89 9.09
CA THR A 104 18.36 -15.93 7.68
C THR A 104 18.35 -17.37 7.16
N GLY A 105 17.16 -17.97 7.04
CA GLY A 105 16.99 -19.36 6.59
C GLY A 105 15.64 -19.98 6.99
N ASP A 106 15.17 -19.69 8.21
CA ASP A 106 13.96 -20.32 8.79
C ASP A 106 12.85 -19.31 9.12
N THR A 107 12.89 -18.11 8.53
CA THR A 107 11.87 -17.09 8.77
C THR A 107 10.54 -17.58 8.17
N PRO A 108 9.51 -17.87 8.98
CA PRO A 108 8.20 -18.21 8.45
C PRO A 108 7.72 -17.09 7.51
N PRO A 109 6.96 -17.41 6.46
CA PRO A 109 6.44 -16.40 5.55
C PRO A 109 5.71 -15.32 6.35
N GLY A 110 6.07 -14.07 6.10
CA GLY A 110 5.45 -12.92 6.73
C GLY A 110 3.95 -12.85 6.44
N PRO A 111 3.19 -12.02 7.17
CA PRO A 111 1.74 -11.95 7.04
C PRO A 111 1.24 -11.32 5.73
N TYR A 112 2.13 -11.01 4.78
CA TYR A 112 1.83 -10.32 3.53
C TYR A 112 2.41 -11.09 2.35
N ASP A 113 1.65 -11.11 1.26
CA ASP A 113 1.99 -11.78 0.01
C ASP A 113 2.77 -10.82 -0.92
N ALA A 114 2.60 -9.50 -0.74
CA ALA A 114 3.33 -8.45 -1.43
C ALA A 114 3.54 -7.20 -0.55
N ILE A 115 4.56 -6.40 -0.88
CA ILE A 115 4.87 -5.14 -0.20
C ILE A 115 5.09 -4.04 -1.25
N SER A 116 4.41 -2.90 -1.11
CA SER A 116 4.70 -1.66 -1.83
C SER A 116 5.33 -0.63 -0.91
N SER A 117 6.26 0.15 -1.47
CA SER A 117 6.87 1.30 -0.80
C SER A 117 7.22 2.33 -1.89
N ILE A 118 6.54 3.48 -1.88
CA ILE A 118 6.62 4.48 -2.96
C ILE A 118 7.07 5.81 -2.34
N GLY A 119 8.30 6.24 -2.63
CA GLY A 119 8.85 7.52 -2.17
C GLY A 119 9.33 7.53 -0.70
N MET A 120 9.60 6.36 -0.13
CA MET A 120 10.08 6.23 1.26
C MET A 120 11.60 6.16 1.37
N ALA A 121 12.30 5.60 0.39
CA ALA A 121 13.74 5.32 0.46
C ALA A 121 14.60 6.59 0.45
N GLU A 122 14.02 7.72 0.06
CA GLU A 122 14.63 9.03 0.02
C GLU A 122 14.64 9.72 1.41
N HIS A 123 14.03 9.09 2.42
CA HIS A 123 13.81 9.64 3.75
C HIS A 123 14.29 8.72 4.89
N VAL A 124 15.09 7.69 4.55
CA VAL A 124 15.66 6.73 5.51
C VAL A 124 16.97 7.20 6.12
#